data_AF-A0A7S0AJH2-F1
#
_entry.id   AF-A0A7S0AJH2-F1
#
_cell.length_a   1.000
_cell.length_b   1.000
_cell.length_c   1.000
_cell.angle_alpha   90.00
_cell.angle_beta   90.00
_cell.angle_gamma   90.00
#
_symmetry.space_group_name_H-M   'P 1'
#
loop_
_entity.id
_entity.type
_entity.pdbx_description
1 polymer ?
#
loop_
_entity_poly.entity_id
_entity_poly.type
_entity_poly.pdbx_seq_one_letter_code
_entity_poly.pdbx_strand_id
1 'polypeptide(L)'
;KMQPAFASAYSTFLATQTGQRFIYNTGPRPTPKALAQIVLPKDMMAKFIVCLLIDFVGSSSYLLPGVGEAFDVAWAPTQTIMIAAMFDHVSPNLKYLSFVEEILPFTDVIPSACLGWAKEFGPVILGESGKKVMDLTVALRGEREALRETMSGVKMA
;
A
#
# COMPACT_ATOMS: atom_id res chain seq x y z
N LYS A 1 1.76 -8.01 -34.77
CA LYS A 1 1.41 -6.57 -34.73
C LYS A 1 1.49 -6.13 -33.28
N MET A 2 2.45 -5.27 -32.94
CA MET A 2 2.66 -4.82 -31.57
C MET A 2 1.60 -3.75 -31.27
N GLN A 3 0.67 -4.03 -30.34
CA GLN A 3 -0.23 -2.99 -29.86
C GLN A 3 0.61 -1.92 -29.15
N PRO A 4 0.37 -0.62 -29.38
CA PRO A 4 1.05 0.40 -28.62
C PRO A 4 0.65 0.28 -27.15
N ALA A 5 1.61 0.11 -26.25
CA ALA A 5 1.39 0.20 -24.81
C ALA A 5 0.75 1.56 -24.41
N PHE A 6 0.93 2.57 -25.26
CA PHE A 6 0.29 3.89 -25.19
C PHE A 6 -1.16 3.94 -25.72
N ALA A 7 -1.94 2.85 -25.57
CA ALA A 7 -3.37 2.81 -25.90
C ALA A 7 -4.29 2.35 -24.74
N SER A 8 -4.13 2.74 -23.48
CA SER A 8 -3.16 3.60 -22.79
C SER A 8 -3.49 3.60 -21.29
N ALA A 9 -2.67 4.23 -20.45
CA ALA A 9 -3.05 4.58 -19.07
C ALA A 9 -4.44 5.24 -18.98
N TYR A 10 -4.77 6.13 -19.92
CA TYR A 10 -6.08 6.78 -20.05
C TYR A 10 -7.26 5.82 -20.27
N SER A 11 -7.14 4.82 -21.16
CA SER A 11 -8.24 3.87 -21.41
C SER A 11 -8.42 2.92 -20.23
N THR A 12 -7.33 2.48 -19.61
CA THR A 12 -7.35 1.73 -18.35
C THR A 12 -7.98 2.55 -17.23
N PHE A 13 -7.65 3.83 -17.10
CA PHE A 13 -8.26 4.75 -16.12
C PHE A 13 -9.78 4.86 -16.32
N LEU A 14 -10.25 5.11 -17.56
CA LEU A 14 -11.69 5.16 -17.89
C LEU A 14 -12.41 3.80 -17.69
N ALA A 15 -11.69 2.69 -17.73
CA ALA A 15 -12.25 1.37 -17.41
C ALA A 15 -12.37 1.12 -15.89
N THR A 16 -11.65 1.86 -15.04
CA THR A 16 -11.79 1.72 -13.58
C THR A 16 -13.05 2.41 -13.05
N GLN A 17 -13.69 1.78 -12.06
CA GLN A 17 -14.79 2.38 -11.27
C GLN A 17 -14.45 3.79 -10.74
N THR A 18 -13.20 3.98 -10.29
CA THR A 18 -12.73 5.26 -9.76
C THR A 18 -12.58 6.33 -10.85
N GLY A 19 -12.05 5.99 -12.03
CA GLY A 19 -11.95 6.91 -13.16
C GLY A 19 -13.32 7.27 -13.75
N GLN A 20 -14.24 6.31 -13.82
CA GLN A 20 -15.63 6.58 -14.21
C GLN A 20 -16.32 7.55 -13.27
N ARG A 21 -16.14 7.39 -11.94
CA ARG A 21 -16.68 8.32 -10.92
C ARG A 21 -15.96 9.67 -10.85
N PHE A 22 -14.81 9.83 -11.53
CA PHE A 22 -14.12 11.10 -11.65
C PHE A 22 -14.62 11.92 -12.85
N ILE A 23 -14.87 11.25 -13.98
CA ILE A 23 -15.33 11.87 -15.24
C ILE A 23 -16.85 12.00 -15.29
N TYR A 24 -17.58 11.03 -14.75
CA TYR A 24 -19.04 10.96 -14.78
C TYR A 24 -19.62 10.98 -13.37
N ASN A 25 -20.82 11.55 -13.23
CA ASN A 25 -21.54 11.60 -11.95
C ASN A 25 -22.25 10.26 -11.64
N THR A 26 -21.48 9.19 -11.50
CA THR A 26 -21.97 7.82 -11.25
C THR A 26 -21.94 7.40 -9.77
N GLY A 27 -21.74 8.35 -8.85
CA GLY A 27 -21.72 8.12 -7.41
C GLY A 27 -20.92 9.19 -6.66
N PRO A 28 -20.58 8.95 -5.38
CA PRO A 28 -19.77 9.88 -4.59
C PRO A 28 -18.41 10.13 -5.25
N ARG A 29 -17.91 11.38 -5.21
CA ARG A 29 -16.65 11.75 -5.85
C ARG A 29 -15.46 10.96 -5.26
N PRO A 30 -14.54 10.42 -6.06
CA PRO A 30 -13.40 9.65 -5.56
C PRO A 30 -12.43 10.55 -4.78
N THR A 31 -11.83 10.00 -3.73
CA THR A 31 -10.83 10.70 -2.90
C THR A 31 -9.46 10.76 -3.60
N PRO A 32 -8.57 11.71 -3.25
CA PRO A 32 -7.21 11.76 -3.79
C PRO A 32 -6.44 10.44 -3.59
N LYS A 33 -6.62 9.80 -2.43
CA LYS A 33 -6.10 8.45 -2.14
C LYS A 33 -6.59 7.41 -3.16
N ALA A 34 -7.89 7.38 -3.45
CA ALA A 34 -8.46 6.42 -4.38
C ALA A 34 -7.98 6.65 -5.83
N LEU A 35 -7.72 7.90 -6.21
CA LEU A 35 -7.11 8.24 -7.50
C LEU A 35 -5.65 7.79 -7.57
N ALA A 36 -4.85 8.03 -6.52
CA ALA A 36 -3.47 7.58 -6.43
C ALA A 36 -3.37 6.04 -6.53
N GLN A 37 -4.30 5.28 -5.94
CA GLN A 37 -4.37 3.82 -6.05
C GLN A 37 -4.63 3.26 -7.47
N ILE A 38 -4.98 4.09 -8.45
CA ILE A 38 -5.07 3.69 -9.87
C ILE A 38 -3.68 3.71 -10.52
N VAL A 39 -2.86 4.69 -10.15
CA VAL A 39 -1.54 4.96 -10.75
C VAL A 39 -0.43 4.18 -10.05
N LEU A 40 -0.56 4.01 -8.73
CA LEU A 40 0.45 3.35 -7.90
C LEU A 40 0.47 1.82 -8.13
N PRO A 41 1.66 1.21 -8.27
CA PRO A 41 1.79 -0.20 -8.56
C PRO A 41 1.40 -1.08 -7.36
N LYS A 42 0.92 -2.29 -7.68
CA LYS A 42 0.57 -3.31 -6.69
C LYS A 42 1.66 -4.38 -6.57
N ASP A 43 2.45 -4.57 -7.61
CA ASP A 43 3.54 -5.55 -7.67
C ASP A 43 4.70 -5.18 -6.73
N MET A 44 5.22 -6.16 -6.01
CA MET A 44 6.23 -5.98 -4.96
C MET A 44 7.46 -5.16 -5.42
N MET A 45 8.01 -5.47 -6.59
CA MET A 45 9.20 -4.77 -7.12
C MET A 45 8.89 -3.36 -7.63
N ALA A 46 7.76 -3.17 -8.32
CA ALA A 46 7.37 -1.86 -8.81
C ALA A 46 7.00 -0.92 -7.65
N LYS A 47 6.34 -1.44 -6.60
CA LYS A 47 6.07 -0.70 -5.37
C LYS A 47 7.36 -0.32 -4.63
N PHE A 48 8.37 -1.21 -4.59
CA PHE A 48 9.69 -0.89 -4.03
C PHE A 48 10.38 0.28 -4.76
N ILE A 49 10.39 0.25 -6.10
CA ILE A 49 10.95 1.33 -6.92
C ILE A 49 10.23 2.65 -6.66
N VAL A 50 8.90 2.63 -6.54
CA VAL A 50 8.12 3.84 -6.20
C VAL A 50 8.45 4.34 -4.80
N CYS A 51 8.66 3.46 -3.80
CA CYS A 51 9.08 3.89 -2.46
C CYS A 51 10.46 4.56 -2.49
N LEU A 52 11.42 3.99 -3.21
CA LEU A 52 12.75 4.59 -3.40
C LEU A 52 12.67 5.97 -4.05
N LEU A 53 11.79 6.16 -5.03
CA LEU A 53 11.60 7.47 -5.68
C LEU A 53 10.91 8.49 -4.77
N ILE A 54 9.97 8.06 -3.92
CA ILE A 54 9.30 8.92 -2.94
C ILE A 54 10.33 9.43 -1.92
N ASP A 55 11.03 8.50 -1.24
CA ASP A 55 12.03 8.85 -0.22
C ASP A 55 13.20 9.66 -0.82
N PHE A 56 13.63 9.37 -2.05
CA PHE A 56 14.67 10.15 -2.74
C PHE A 56 14.23 11.59 -3.07
N VAL A 57 12.94 11.82 -3.36
CA VAL A 57 12.44 13.16 -3.66
C VAL A 57 12.23 13.98 -2.38
N GLY A 58 11.77 13.38 -1.28
CA GLY A 58 11.77 14.02 0.05
C GLY A 58 13.16 14.50 0.42
N SER A 59 14.10 13.55 0.57
CA SER A 59 15.51 13.83 0.88
C SER A 59 16.27 14.64 -0.18
N SER A 60 15.66 15.01 -1.32
CA SER A 60 16.28 15.90 -2.30
C SER A 60 16.34 17.37 -1.82
N SER A 61 15.51 17.75 -0.83
CA SER A 61 15.48 19.10 -0.27
C SER A 61 16.80 19.52 0.40
N TYR A 62 17.63 18.57 0.82
CA TYR A 62 18.99 18.83 1.32
C TYR A 62 19.97 19.39 0.25
N LEU A 63 19.66 19.30 -1.05
CA LEU A 63 20.54 19.84 -2.11
C LEU A 63 20.48 21.38 -2.22
N LEU A 64 19.39 22.03 -1.82
CA LEU A 64 19.18 23.47 -1.94
C LEU A 64 18.50 24.05 -0.69
N PRO A 65 19.26 24.32 0.39
CA PRO A 65 18.70 24.89 1.63
C PRO A 65 17.94 26.19 1.36
N GLY A 66 16.73 26.30 1.93
CA GLY A 66 15.79 27.41 1.73
C GLY A 66 14.87 27.31 0.51
N VAL A 67 15.22 26.52 -0.53
CA VAL A 67 14.30 26.16 -1.63
C VAL A 67 13.64 24.82 -1.36
N GLY A 68 14.38 23.86 -0.79
CA GLY A 68 13.84 22.58 -0.31
C GLY A 68 12.69 22.76 0.67
N GLU A 69 12.87 23.57 1.71
CA GLU A 69 11.83 23.85 2.74
C GLU A 69 10.49 24.36 2.16
N ALA A 70 10.53 25.08 1.03
CA ALA A 70 9.33 25.54 0.33
C ALA A 70 8.71 24.45 -0.57
N PHE A 71 9.53 23.52 -1.09
CA PHE A 71 9.08 22.33 -1.78
C PHE A 71 8.42 21.33 -0.82
N ASP A 72 8.98 21.13 0.38
CA ASP A 72 8.48 20.21 1.42
C ASP A 72 7.02 20.51 1.80
N VAL A 73 6.65 21.79 1.89
CA VAL A 73 5.25 22.22 2.15
C VAL A 73 4.27 21.71 1.07
N ALA A 74 4.70 21.57 -0.18
CA ALA A 74 3.91 21.03 -1.28
C ALA A 74 4.09 19.52 -1.46
N TRP A 75 5.26 18.98 -1.13
CA TRP A 75 5.60 17.57 -1.25
C TRP A 75 5.00 16.74 -0.11
N ALA A 76 5.07 17.17 1.14
CA ALA A 76 4.56 16.44 2.31
C ALA A 76 3.08 16.01 2.17
N PRO A 77 2.12 16.85 1.72
CA PRO A 77 0.75 16.41 1.47
C PRO A 77 0.65 15.37 0.34
N THR A 78 1.49 15.51 -0.70
CA THR A 78 1.54 14.62 -1.86
C THR A 78 2.08 13.24 -1.45
N GLN A 79 3.21 13.22 -0.73
CA GLN A 79 3.81 12.03 -0.13
C GLN A 79 2.85 11.33 0.85
N THR A 80 2.17 12.09 1.71
CA THR A 80 1.14 11.57 2.62
C THR A 80 0.03 10.84 1.87
N ILE A 81 -0.46 11.39 0.75
CA ILE A 81 -1.49 10.75 -0.08
C ILE A 81 -0.96 9.47 -0.73
N MET A 82 0.28 9.47 -1.23
CA MET A 82 0.91 8.29 -1.84
C MET A 82 1.13 7.17 -0.82
N ILE A 83 1.73 7.47 0.34
CA ILE A 83 1.96 6.50 1.43
C ILE A 83 0.62 5.97 1.97
N ALA A 84 -0.38 6.84 2.16
CA ALA A 84 -1.73 6.40 2.55
C ALA A 84 -2.36 5.49 1.49
N ALA A 85 -2.18 5.77 0.21
CA ALA A 85 -2.67 4.94 -0.88
C ALA A 85 -2.02 3.55 -0.93
N MET A 86 -0.72 3.46 -0.63
CA MET A 86 0.05 2.20 -0.68
C MET A 86 0.00 1.36 0.59
N PHE A 87 -0.15 1.96 1.78
CA PHE A 87 0.14 1.30 3.06
C PHE A 87 -0.92 1.46 4.17
N ASP A 88 -2.04 2.15 3.98
CA ASP A 88 -3.06 2.32 5.06
C ASP A 88 -3.56 0.98 5.64
N HIS A 89 -3.57 -0.10 4.85
CA HIS A 89 -3.98 -1.45 5.29
C HIS A 89 -2.91 -2.17 6.14
N VAL A 90 -1.66 -1.73 6.09
CA VAL A 90 -0.53 -2.32 6.84
C VAL A 90 -0.10 -1.43 8.01
N SER A 91 -0.13 -0.11 7.80
CA SER A 91 0.42 0.87 8.74
C SER A 91 -0.29 2.23 8.57
N PRO A 92 -1.51 2.39 9.11
CA PRO A 92 -2.28 3.64 8.95
C PRO A 92 -1.60 4.87 9.57
N ASN A 93 -0.66 4.67 10.49
CA ASN A 93 0.09 5.74 11.15
C ASN A 93 1.31 6.22 10.35
N LEU A 94 1.79 5.45 9.37
CA LEU A 94 3.03 5.73 8.64
C LEU A 94 2.94 7.05 7.84
N LYS A 95 1.76 7.35 7.30
CA LYS A 95 1.50 8.61 6.58
C LYS A 95 1.68 9.85 7.47
N TYR A 96 1.38 9.75 8.76
CA TYR A 96 1.54 10.87 9.69
C TYR A 96 3.00 11.02 10.13
N LEU A 97 3.71 9.90 10.31
CA LEU A 97 5.15 9.91 10.58
C LEU A 97 5.89 10.61 9.44
N SER A 98 5.68 10.15 8.21
CA SER A 98 6.29 10.73 7.01
C SER A 98 5.91 12.20 6.78
N PHE A 99 4.66 12.60 7.07
CA PHE A 99 4.25 14.02 6.98
C PHE A 99 5.01 14.91 7.98
N VAL A 100 5.28 14.40 9.18
CA VAL A 100 6.04 15.12 10.22
C VAL A 100 7.53 15.14 9.89
N GLU A 101 8.07 14.05 9.34
CA GLU A 101 9.48 13.95 8.91
C GLU A 101 9.84 14.99 7.84
N GLU A 102 8.91 15.26 6.91
CA GLU A 102 9.04 16.25 5.83
C GLU A 102 8.85 17.71 6.31
N ILE A 103 7.90 17.97 7.22
CA ILE A 103 7.63 19.34 7.71
C ILE A 103 8.71 19.80 8.71
N LEU A 104 9.38 18.87 9.38
CA LEU A 104 10.47 19.18 10.29
C LEU A 104 11.80 19.09 9.54
N PRO A 105 12.51 20.21 9.29
CA PRO A 105 13.87 20.11 8.77
C PRO A 105 14.73 19.26 9.73
N PHE A 106 15.72 18.57 9.17
CA PHE A 106 16.64 17.66 9.86
C PHE A 106 16.08 16.27 10.27
N THR A 107 14.78 15.97 10.17
CA THR A 107 14.27 14.60 10.43
C THR A 107 14.21 13.69 9.21
N ASP A 108 14.40 14.24 8.02
CA ASP A 108 14.23 13.61 6.71
C ASP A 108 15.36 12.63 6.30
N VAL A 109 15.89 11.91 7.29
CA VAL A 109 16.92 10.86 7.16
C VAL A 109 16.29 9.45 7.12
N ILE A 110 15.01 9.34 7.49
CA ILE A 110 14.30 8.07 7.64
C ILE A 110 13.55 7.76 6.33
N PRO A 111 13.86 6.68 5.60
CA PRO A 111 13.20 6.34 4.34
C PRO A 111 11.82 5.72 4.60
N SER A 112 10.86 6.59 4.91
CA SER A 112 9.54 6.27 5.45
C SER A 112 8.69 5.41 4.50
N ALA A 113 8.75 5.65 3.19
CA ALA A 113 8.06 4.84 2.20
C ALA A 113 8.69 3.43 2.09
N CYS A 114 10.01 3.32 2.11
CA CYS A 114 10.72 2.03 2.13
C CYS A 114 10.45 1.24 3.41
N LEU A 115 10.30 1.89 4.58
CA LEU A 115 9.85 1.24 5.80
C LEU A 115 8.43 0.66 5.68
N GLY A 116 7.53 1.38 4.99
CA GLY A 116 6.20 0.87 4.65
C GLY A 116 6.26 -0.40 3.80
N TRP A 117 7.11 -0.40 2.78
CA TRP A 117 7.34 -1.57 1.93
C TRP A 117 7.93 -2.75 2.72
N ALA A 118 8.94 -2.50 3.54
CA ALA A 118 9.57 -3.52 4.37
C ALA A 118 8.58 -4.13 5.37
N LYS A 119 7.63 -3.34 5.91
CA LYS A 119 6.57 -3.85 6.78
C LYS A 119 5.52 -4.69 6.04
N GLU A 120 5.19 -4.35 4.79
CA GLU A 120 4.23 -5.10 3.98
C GLU A 120 4.80 -6.44 3.48
N PHE A 121 6.02 -6.43 2.94
CA PHE A 121 6.62 -7.61 2.30
C PHE A 121 7.62 -8.37 3.18
N GLY A 122 8.13 -7.79 4.27
CA GLY A 122 9.05 -8.46 5.19
C GLY A 122 8.54 -9.82 5.69
N PRO A 123 7.32 -9.92 6.26
CA PRO A 123 6.76 -11.20 6.71
C PRO A 123 6.54 -12.22 5.57
N VAL A 124 6.34 -11.74 4.34
CA VAL A 124 6.19 -12.57 3.13
C VAL A 124 7.54 -13.15 2.72
N ILE A 125 8.59 -12.31 2.68
CA ILE A 125 9.97 -12.70 2.35
C ILE A 125 10.54 -13.65 3.41
N LEU A 126 10.23 -13.42 4.70
CA LEU A 126 10.62 -14.29 5.82
C LEU A 126 9.80 -15.59 5.92
N GLY A 127 8.80 -15.79 5.04
CA GLY A 127 8.00 -17.01 4.98
C GLY A 127 7.02 -17.21 6.15
N GLU A 128 6.83 -16.20 6.99
CA GLU A 128 5.97 -16.28 8.19
C GLU A 128 4.49 -16.46 7.83
N SER A 129 4.06 -15.87 6.71
CA SER A 129 2.70 -16.04 6.19
C SER A 129 2.36 -17.51 5.93
N GLY A 130 3.31 -18.30 5.42
CA GLY A 130 3.11 -19.72 5.12
C GLY A 130 2.93 -20.58 6.37
N LYS A 131 3.75 -20.33 7.41
CA LYS A 131 3.65 -21.01 8.71
C LYS A 131 2.27 -20.77 9.34
N LYS A 132 1.84 -19.50 9.39
CA LYS A 132 0.56 -19.11 10.01
C LYS A 132 -0.65 -19.75 9.32
N VAL A 133 -0.63 -19.91 7.99
CA VAL A 133 -1.68 -20.61 7.24
C VAL A 133 -1.65 -22.12 7.50
N MET A 134 -0.46 -22.72 7.59
CA MET A 134 -0.32 -24.14 7.93
C MET A 134 -0.88 -24.44 9.33
N ASP A 135 -0.47 -23.67 10.34
CA ASP A 135 -0.92 -23.83 11.72
C ASP A 135 -2.45 -23.69 11.83
N LEU A 136 -3.04 -22.71 11.13
CA LEU A 136 -4.49 -22.51 11.09
C LEU A 136 -5.21 -23.70 10.42
N THR A 137 -4.62 -24.27 9.36
CA THR A 137 -5.17 -25.43 8.65
C THR A 137 -5.11 -26.69 9.51
N VAL A 138 -4.04 -26.87 10.28
CA VAL A 138 -3.90 -27.97 11.25
C VAL A 138 -4.90 -27.83 12.39
N ALA A 139 -5.08 -26.63 12.95
CA ALA A 139 -6.06 -26.37 14.01
C ALA A 139 -7.51 -26.65 13.54
N LEU A 140 -7.91 -26.10 12.38
CA LEU A 140 -9.24 -26.33 11.80
C LEU A 140 -9.48 -27.80 11.43
N ARG A 141 -8.43 -28.55 11.10
CA ARG A 141 -8.54 -30.00 10.88
C ARG A 141 -8.83 -30.73 12.19
N GLY A 142 -8.13 -30.39 13.28
CA GLY A 142 -8.37 -30.95 14.61
C GLY A 142 -9.81 -30.71 15.09
N GLU A 143 -10.32 -29.49 14.95
CA GLU A 143 -11.72 -29.17 15.29
C GLU A 143 -12.73 -29.99 14.47
N ARG A 144 -12.49 -30.17 13.16
CA ARG A 144 -13.35 -31.00 12.29
C ARG A 144 -13.32 -32.48 12.65
N GLU A 145 -12.19 -32.99 13.13
CA GLU A 145 -12.06 -34.39 13.56
C GLU A 145 -12.79 -34.60 14.90
N ALA A 146 -12.60 -33.72 15.89
CA ALA A 146 -13.33 -33.75 17.17
C ALA A 146 -14.86 -33.64 17.00
N LEU A 147 -15.34 -32.74 16.12
CA LEU A 147 -16.77 -32.60 15.79
C LEU A 147 -17.34 -33.85 15.10
N ARG A 148 -16.54 -34.53 14.27
CA ARG A 148 -16.97 -35.78 13.63
C ARG A 148 -17.15 -36.90 14.65
N GLU A 149 -16.25 -37.02 15.62
CA GLU A 149 -16.34 -38.02 16.68
C GLU A 149 -17.59 -37.80 17.55
N THR A 150 -17.86 -36.57 17.99
CA THR A 150 -19.09 -36.24 18.73
C THR A 150 -20.35 -36.53 17.92
N MET A 151 -20.40 -36.14 16.64
CA MET A 151 -21.55 -36.43 15.78
C MET A 151 -21.75 -37.93 15.46
N SER A 152 -20.68 -38.73 15.48
CA SER A 152 -20.79 -40.20 15.38
C SER A 152 -21.27 -40.85 16.67
N GLY A 153 -20.79 -40.39 17.84
CA GLY A 153 -21.23 -40.90 19.14
C GLY A 153 -22.72 -40.68 19.38
N VAL A 154 -23.23 -39.50 19.03
CA VAL A 154 -24.66 -39.14 19.13
C VAL A 154 -25.56 -39.96 18.18
N LYS A 155 -25.01 -40.57 17.11
CA LYS A 155 -25.76 -41.45 16.20
C LYS A 155 -25.83 -42.92 16.64
N MET A 156 -25.08 -43.30 17.67
CA MET A 156 -24.95 -44.68 18.16
C MET A 156 -25.63 -44.90 19.52
N ALA A 157 -26.30 -43.88 20.05
CA ALA A 157 -27.09 -43.88 21.28
C ALA A 157 -28.57 -43.60 20.97
#